data_AF-A0A8J3H3J1-F1
#
_entry.id   AF-A0A8J3H3J1-F1
#
_cell.length_a   1.000
_cell.length_b   1.000
_cell.length_c   1.000
_cell.angle_alpha   90.00
_cell.angle_beta   90.00
_cell.angle_gamma   90.00
#
_symmetry.space_group_name_H-M   'P 1'
#
loop_
_entity.id
_entity.type
_entity.pdbx_description
1 polymer ?
#
loop_
_entity_poly.entity_id
_entity_poly.type
_entity_poly.pdbx_seq_one_letter_code
_entity_poly.pdbx_strand_id
1 'polypeptide(L)'
;MIEKPLTRDDLVRFFGLKPVRTGDYRPLSRVLSALGIRLVGGTTRWVVVWSALGLSADQKPCHLKHLTEPLITAKSAAAALGVDPSIVYRWSKGLVPNGMPSFPDAIDLSNGRTDARALRWRRAEIVAWHSREPLPGYARTAPPFGSLTPRK
;
A
#
# COMPACT_ATOMS: atom_id res chain seq x y z
N MET A 1 -7.29 17.29 6.28
CA MET A 1 -6.13 16.35 6.34
C MET A 1 -5.63 15.96 4.95
N ILE A 2 -6.51 15.69 3.98
CA ILE A 2 -6.16 15.34 2.58
C ILE A 2 -5.48 16.50 1.82
N GLU A 3 -5.91 17.74 2.10
CA GLU A 3 -5.38 18.96 1.46
C GLU A 3 -3.95 19.33 1.91
N LYS A 4 -3.45 18.73 3.00
CA LYS A 4 -2.10 19.06 3.49
C LYS A 4 -1.06 18.48 2.52
N PRO A 5 -0.12 19.29 2.03
CA PRO A 5 0.97 18.78 1.20
C PRO A 5 1.83 17.80 2.00
N LEU A 6 2.16 16.68 1.37
CA LEU A 6 3.02 15.62 1.88
C LEU A 6 4.48 15.95 1.58
N THR A 7 5.29 15.97 2.63
CA THR A 7 6.74 16.11 2.53
C THR A 7 7.42 14.78 2.22
N ARG A 8 8.72 14.81 1.91
CA ARG A 8 9.50 13.57 1.72
C ARG A 8 9.49 12.69 2.96
N ASP A 9 9.54 13.27 4.15
CA ASP A 9 9.54 12.52 5.41
C ASP A 9 8.19 11.86 5.68
N ASP A 10 7.08 12.56 5.35
CA ASP A 10 5.75 11.98 5.40
C ASP A 10 5.64 10.75 4.49
N LEU A 11 6.21 10.84 3.27
CA LEU A 11 6.20 9.74 2.30
C LEU A 11 7.11 8.59 2.72
N VAL A 12 8.30 8.86 3.28
CA VAL A 12 9.19 7.84 3.86
C VAL A 12 8.45 7.06 4.94
N ARG A 13 7.76 7.77 5.84
CA ARG A 13 6.96 7.17 6.90
C ARG A 13 5.78 6.39 6.32
N PHE A 14 5.04 6.97 5.39
CA PHE A 14 3.87 6.34 4.77
C PHE A 14 4.22 5.04 4.05
N PHE A 15 5.27 5.02 3.23
CA PHE A 15 5.69 3.81 2.52
C PHE A 15 6.43 2.79 3.41
N GLY A 16 6.57 3.06 4.71
CA GLY A 16 7.27 2.19 5.65
C GLY A 16 8.72 1.95 5.25
N LEU A 17 9.39 2.98 4.75
CA LEU A 17 10.80 2.93 4.37
C LEU A 17 11.66 3.13 5.61
N LYS A 18 12.84 2.49 5.66
CA LYS A 18 13.77 2.73 6.76
C LYS A 18 14.22 4.20 6.69
N PRO A 19 14.09 4.97 7.78
CA PRO A 19 14.66 6.30 7.82
C PRO A 19 16.18 6.14 7.74
N VAL A 20 16.78 6.65 6.67
CA VAL A 20 18.24 6.77 6.60
C VAL A 20 18.59 8.06 7.34
N ARG A 21 19.58 8.00 8.25
CA ARG A 21 20.04 9.19 8.98
C ARG A 21 20.39 10.30 7.96
N THR A 22 19.67 11.42 8.07
CA THR A 22 19.85 12.72 7.39
C THR A 22 20.15 12.67 5.88
N GLY A 23 19.09 12.84 5.07
CA GLY A 23 19.20 13.30 3.68
C GLY A 23 19.22 12.22 2.60
N ASP A 24 19.42 10.94 2.93
CA ASP A 24 19.42 9.88 1.94
C ASP A 24 17.98 9.41 1.62
N TYR A 25 17.40 10.05 0.61
CA TYR A 25 16.09 9.71 0.06
C TYR A 25 16.17 8.75 -1.13
N ARG A 26 17.30 8.08 -1.39
CA ARG A 26 17.42 7.15 -2.55
C ARG A 26 16.35 6.05 -2.54
N PRO A 27 15.98 5.41 -1.40
CA PRO A 27 14.89 4.45 -1.38
C PRO A 27 13.54 5.08 -1.75
N LEU A 28 13.27 6.29 -1.25
CA LEU A 28 12.04 7.03 -1.59
C LEU A 28 12.02 7.36 -3.09
N SER A 29 13.11 7.91 -3.64
CA SER A 29 13.18 8.27 -5.06
C SER A 29 12.91 7.08 -5.99
N ARG A 30 13.36 5.88 -5.61
CA ARG A 30 13.05 4.64 -6.36
C ARG A 30 11.56 4.31 -6.32
N VAL A 31 10.93 4.40 -5.14
CA VAL A 31 9.48 4.15 -5.00
C VAL A 31 8.67 5.18 -5.78
N LEU A 32 8.99 6.48 -5.64
CA LEU A 32 8.30 7.54 -6.35
C LEU A 32 8.43 7.37 -7.87
N SER A 33 9.63 7.04 -8.36
CA SER A 33 9.85 6.77 -9.78
C SER A 33 9.09 5.53 -10.25
N ALA A 34 9.06 4.45 -9.46
CA ALA A 34 8.34 3.22 -9.80
C ALA A 34 6.83 3.46 -9.87
N LEU A 35 6.29 4.26 -8.95
CA LEU A 35 4.87 4.62 -8.88
C LEU A 35 4.48 5.79 -9.80
N GLY A 36 5.43 6.40 -10.52
CA GLY A 36 5.16 7.58 -11.37
C GLY A 36 4.78 8.85 -10.59
N ILE A 37 5.12 8.94 -9.31
CA ILE A 37 4.80 10.09 -8.46
C ILE A 37 5.88 11.16 -8.61
N ARG A 38 5.47 12.36 -9.01
CA ARG A 38 6.34 13.54 -9.08
C ARG A 38 6.10 14.47 -7.88
N LEU A 39 7.18 14.99 -7.30
CA LEU A 39 7.11 16.05 -6.30
C LEU A 39 7.22 17.42 -6.98
N VAL A 40 6.35 18.36 -6.63
CA VAL A 40 6.38 19.76 -7.09
C VAL A 40 6.69 20.64 -5.89
N GLY A 41 7.73 21.48 -5.99
CA GLY A 41 8.22 22.25 -4.84
C GLY A 41 8.66 21.37 -3.65
N GLY A 42 9.03 20.10 -3.91
CA GLY A 42 9.43 19.15 -2.87
C GLY A 42 8.28 18.45 -2.14
N THR A 43 7.03 18.65 -2.55
CA THR A 43 5.84 18.05 -1.91
C THR A 43 4.91 17.38 -2.93
N THR A 44 3.93 16.62 -2.44
CA THR A 44 2.82 16.07 -3.23
C THR A 44 1.52 16.07 -2.43
N ARG A 45 0.41 15.58 -2.99
CA ARG A 45 -0.90 15.48 -2.32
C ARG A 45 -1.33 14.02 -2.18
N TRP A 46 -2.18 13.73 -1.19
CA TRP A 46 -2.73 12.38 -0.99
C TRP A 46 -3.42 11.82 -2.22
N VAL A 47 -4.17 12.65 -2.94
CA VAL A 47 -4.85 12.25 -4.18
C VAL A 47 -3.89 11.68 -5.22
N VAL A 48 -2.69 12.27 -5.36
CA VAL A 48 -1.66 11.77 -6.29
C VAL A 48 -1.13 10.41 -5.84
N VAL A 49 -0.85 10.27 -4.54
CA VAL A 49 -0.40 9.01 -3.95
C VAL A 49 -1.45 7.91 -4.11
N TRP A 50 -2.71 8.21 -3.83
CA TRP A 50 -3.82 7.26 -3.97
C TRP A 50 -4.01 6.84 -5.42
N SER A 51 -4.02 7.78 -6.36
CA SER A 51 -4.13 7.47 -7.78
C SER A 51 -3.00 6.55 -8.25
N ALA A 52 -1.76 6.79 -7.81
CA ALA A 52 -0.63 5.92 -8.13
C ALA A 52 -0.75 4.51 -7.53
N LEU A 53 -1.53 4.36 -6.45
CA LEU A 53 -1.88 3.07 -5.83
C LEU A 53 -3.19 2.46 -6.39
N GLY A 54 -3.75 3.02 -7.47
CA GLY A 54 -4.98 2.55 -8.10
C GLY A 54 -6.27 2.90 -7.33
N LEU A 55 -6.18 3.83 -6.37
CA LEU A 55 -7.31 4.27 -5.55
C LEU A 55 -7.92 5.56 -6.14
N SER A 56 -9.24 5.67 -6.04
CA SER A 56 -9.95 6.90 -6.40
C SER A 56 -9.57 8.04 -5.45
N ALA A 57 -9.62 9.28 -5.95
CA ALA A 57 -9.57 10.49 -5.13
C ALA A 57 -10.81 10.60 -4.22
N ASP A 58 -11.95 10.12 -4.70
CA ASP A 58 -13.26 10.22 -4.05
C ASP A 58 -13.47 9.03 -3.10
N GLN A 59 -12.72 9.03 -2.02
CA GLN A 59 -12.84 8.03 -0.95
C GLN A 59 -13.94 8.40 0.04
N LYS A 60 -14.59 7.38 0.61
CA LYS A 60 -15.52 7.59 1.73
C LYS A 60 -14.77 8.17 2.93
N PRO A 61 -15.32 9.19 3.62
CA PRO A 61 -14.66 9.84 4.76
C PRO A 61 -14.18 8.88 5.86
N CYS A 62 -14.93 7.81 6.11
CA CYS A 62 -14.57 6.79 7.11
C CYS A 62 -13.28 6.02 6.79
N HIS A 63 -12.88 5.92 5.51
CA HIS A 63 -11.70 5.18 5.10
C HIS A 63 -10.43 6.05 5.07
N LEU A 64 -10.57 7.37 5.10
CA LEU A 64 -9.46 8.31 4.97
C LEU A 64 -8.38 8.09 6.03
N LYS A 65 -8.79 7.81 7.27
CA LYS A 65 -7.86 7.52 8.36
C LYS A 65 -6.96 6.34 7.99
N HIS A 66 -7.56 5.21 7.60
CA HIS A 66 -6.82 4.00 7.22
C HIS A 66 -5.94 4.20 5.98
N LEU A 67 -6.40 5.00 5.02
CA LEU A 67 -5.66 5.27 3.77
C LEU A 67 -4.46 6.21 3.93
N THR A 68 -4.37 6.91 5.05
CA THR A 68 -3.24 7.79 5.40
C THR A 68 -2.29 7.18 6.42
N GLU A 69 -2.66 6.03 7.00
CA GLU A 69 -1.79 5.29 7.91
C GLU A 69 -0.58 4.71 7.18
N PRO A 70 0.58 4.60 7.85
CA PRO A 70 1.75 3.95 7.29
C PRO A 70 1.44 2.54 6.81
N LEU A 71 1.87 2.25 5.58
CA LEU A 71 1.90 0.92 5.06
C LEU A 71 2.89 0.07 5.84
N ILE A 72 2.51 -1.18 6.08
CA ILE A 72 3.30 -2.08 6.91
C ILE A 72 4.09 -3.08 6.05
N THR A 73 5.27 -3.43 6.53
CA THR A 73 6.12 -4.47 5.93
C THR A 73 5.59 -5.86 6.26
N ALA A 74 6.04 -6.88 5.54
CA ALA A 74 5.76 -8.28 5.88
C ALA A 74 6.16 -8.62 7.33
N LYS A 75 7.29 -8.06 7.81
CA LYS A 75 7.74 -8.25 9.20
C LYS A 75 6.73 -7.70 10.21
N SER A 76 6.22 -6.49 9.95
CA SER A 76 5.23 -5.85 10.81
C SER A 76 3.86 -6.53 10.74
N ALA A 77 3.44 -6.99 9.56
CA ALA A 77 2.22 -7.77 9.39
C ALA A 77 2.32 -9.11 10.12
N ALA A 78 3.44 -9.81 9.99
CA ALA A 78 3.70 -11.09 10.65
C ALA A 78 3.68 -10.94 12.18
N ALA A 79 4.29 -9.88 12.71
CA ALA A 79 4.22 -9.56 14.13
C ALA A 79 2.79 -9.30 14.62
N ALA A 80 1.95 -8.65 13.82
CA ALA A 80 0.55 -8.42 14.16
C ALA A 80 -0.30 -9.71 14.15
N LEU A 81 0.10 -10.71 13.36
CA LEU A 81 -0.59 -11.98 13.17
C LEU A 81 -0.01 -13.12 14.05
N GLY A 82 1.09 -12.88 14.76
CA GLY A 82 1.78 -13.90 15.56
C GLY A 82 2.47 -14.98 14.73
N VAL A 83 2.94 -14.66 13.52
CA VAL A 83 3.55 -15.63 12.58
C VAL A 83 4.91 -15.15 12.08
N ASP A 84 5.60 -16.00 11.32
CA ASP A 84 6.83 -15.65 10.61
C ASP A 84 6.58 -14.81 9.35
N PRO A 85 7.48 -13.87 8.97
CA PRO A 85 7.35 -13.11 7.73
C PRO A 85 7.27 -13.97 6.46
N SER A 86 7.89 -15.15 6.46
CA SER A 86 7.81 -16.11 5.36
C SER A 86 6.39 -16.65 5.13
N ILE A 87 5.57 -16.71 6.17
CA ILE A 87 4.17 -17.13 6.10
C ILE A 87 3.34 -16.05 5.40
N VAL A 88 3.56 -14.77 5.73
CA VAL A 88 2.87 -13.64 5.06
C VAL A 88 3.11 -13.65 3.55
N TYR A 89 4.34 -13.88 3.10
CA TYR A 89 4.64 -13.99 1.66
C TYR A 89 3.99 -15.21 0.99
N ARG A 90 3.79 -16.32 1.71
CA ARG A 90 3.08 -17.48 1.18
C ARG A 90 1.59 -17.19 1.07
N TRP A 91 1.01 -16.58 2.09
CA TRP A 91 -0.40 -16.19 2.11
C TRP A 91 -0.74 -15.17 1.02
N SER A 92 0.13 -14.17 0.80
CA SER A 92 -0.02 -13.22 -0.31
C SER A 92 0.06 -13.85 -1.70
N LYS A 93 0.54 -15.11 -1.80
CA LYS A 93 0.53 -15.91 -3.03
C LYS A 93 -0.66 -16.88 -3.10
N GLY A 94 -1.62 -16.77 -2.19
CA GLY A 94 -2.82 -17.61 -2.15
C GLY A 94 -2.67 -18.91 -1.37
N LEU A 95 -1.51 -19.18 -0.75
CA LEU A 95 -1.30 -20.38 0.07
C LEU A 95 -1.84 -20.21 1.51
N VAL A 96 -3.05 -19.68 1.61
CA VAL A 96 -3.72 -19.47 2.90
C VAL A 96 -4.23 -20.79 3.49
N PRO A 97 -4.37 -20.90 4.83
CA PRO A 97 -4.94 -22.09 5.44
C PRO A 97 -6.37 -22.36 4.96
N ASN A 98 -6.76 -23.64 4.91
CA ASN A 98 -8.10 -24.04 4.49
C ASN A 98 -9.18 -23.35 5.33
N GLY A 99 -10.21 -22.82 4.67
CA GLY A 99 -11.34 -22.13 5.31
C GLY A 99 -11.06 -20.68 5.70
N MET A 100 -9.86 -20.14 5.43
CA MET A 100 -9.60 -18.71 5.58
C MET A 100 -9.95 -17.95 4.29
N PRO A 101 -10.44 -16.70 4.38
CA PRO A 101 -10.61 -15.86 3.21
C PRO A 101 -9.26 -15.55 2.55
N SER A 102 -9.27 -15.13 1.29
CA SER A 102 -8.06 -14.68 0.59
C SER A 102 -7.31 -13.62 1.39
N PHE A 103 -5.98 -13.76 1.46
CA PHE A 103 -5.14 -12.79 2.16
C PHE A 103 -5.16 -11.44 1.43
N PRO A 104 -5.06 -10.30 2.14
CA PRO A 104 -5.04 -8.99 1.49
C PRO A 104 -3.94 -8.85 0.45
N ASP A 105 -4.30 -8.23 -0.68
CA ASP A 105 -3.38 -7.97 -1.78
C ASP A 105 -2.20 -7.10 -1.31
N ALA A 106 -0.99 -7.51 -1.67
CA ALA A 106 0.18 -6.69 -1.42
C ALA A 106 0.24 -5.51 -2.39
N ILE A 107 0.59 -4.34 -1.86
CA ILE A 107 0.95 -3.16 -2.64
C ILE A 107 2.42 -3.31 -3.05
N ASP A 108 2.67 -3.42 -4.35
CA ASP A 108 4.03 -3.45 -4.90
C ASP A 108 4.58 -2.04 -5.11
N LEU A 109 5.64 -1.69 -4.37
CA LEU A 109 6.35 -0.41 -4.52
C LEU A 109 7.48 -0.46 -5.57
N SER A 110 7.70 -1.59 -6.24
CA SER A 110 8.80 -1.80 -7.19
C SER A 110 8.39 -1.77 -8.66
N ASN A 111 7.10 -1.57 -8.95
CA ASN A 111 6.53 -1.59 -10.31
C ASN A 111 6.91 -2.87 -11.09
N GLY A 112 6.68 -4.03 -10.48
CA GLY A 112 6.87 -5.32 -11.14
C GLY A 112 8.32 -5.79 -11.26
N ARG A 113 9.29 -5.12 -10.62
CA ARG A 113 10.70 -5.60 -10.59
C ARG A 113 10.90 -6.86 -9.71
N THR A 114 9.82 -7.48 -9.26
CA THR A 114 9.81 -8.71 -8.46
C THR A 114 10.68 -8.61 -7.20
N ASP A 115 10.68 -7.44 -6.54
CA ASP A 115 11.33 -7.29 -5.24
C ASP A 115 10.33 -7.57 -4.12
N ALA A 116 10.37 -8.78 -3.56
CA ALA A 116 9.51 -9.15 -2.44
C ALA A 116 9.64 -8.18 -1.24
N ARG A 117 10.79 -7.52 -1.07
CA ARG A 117 10.99 -6.53 0.01
C ARG A 117 10.33 -5.19 -0.27
N ALA A 118 9.87 -4.95 -1.50
CA ALA A 118 9.09 -3.77 -1.87
C ALA A 118 7.59 -3.94 -1.59
N LEU A 119 7.13 -5.16 -1.27
CA LEU A 119 5.73 -5.42 -0.93
C LEU A 119 5.34 -4.76 0.40
N ARG A 120 4.15 -4.15 0.41
CA ARG A 120 3.55 -3.50 1.56
C ARG A 120 2.09 -3.89 1.70
N TRP A 121 1.53 -3.73 2.89
CA TRP A 121 0.11 -3.98 3.17
C TRP A 121 -0.49 -2.81 3.94
N ARG A 122 -1.80 -2.64 3.86
CA ARG A 122 -2.50 -1.71 4.76
C ARG A 122 -2.79 -2.42 6.07
N ARG A 123 -2.48 -1.76 7.19
CA ARG A 123 -2.69 -2.33 8.52
C ARG A 123 -4.15 -2.72 8.76
N ALA A 124 -5.09 -1.86 8.35
CA ALA A 124 -6.52 -2.11 8.52
C ALA A 124 -6.99 -3.38 7.78
N GLU A 125 -6.47 -3.67 6.58
CA GLU A 125 -6.81 -4.89 5.83
C GLU A 125 -6.30 -6.15 6.56
N ILE A 126 -5.07 -6.08 7.10
CA ILE A 126 -4.48 -7.20 7.85
C ILE A 126 -5.23 -7.49 9.14
N VAL A 127 -5.62 -6.44 9.87
CA VAL A 127 -6.41 -6.57 11.10
C VAL A 127 -7.79 -7.14 10.81
N ALA A 128 -8.50 -6.61 9.80
CA ALA A 128 -9.82 -7.12 9.42
C ALA A 128 -9.75 -8.59 8.98
N TRP A 129 -8.76 -8.96 8.16
CA TRP A 129 -8.55 -10.35 7.75
C TRP A 129 -8.32 -11.29 8.94
N HIS A 130 -7.50 -10.87 9.91
CA HIS A 130 -7.20 -11.65 11.10
C HIS A 130 -8.44 -11.89 11.97
N SER A 131 -9.24 -10.83 12.16
CA SER A 131 -10.50 -10.88 12.90
C SER A 131 -11.66 -11.52 12.13
N ARG A 132 -11.46 -11.93 10.87
CA ARG A 132 -12.50 -12.41 9.94
C ARG A 132 -13.63 -11.41 9.72
N GLU A 133 -13.32 -10.13 9.85
CA GLU A 133 -14.23 -9.04 9.51
C GLU A 133 -14.17 -8.74 8.02
N PRO A 134 -15.23 -8.11 7.45
CA PRO A 134 -15.18 -7.63 6.07
C PRO A 134 -13.98 -6.69 5.85
N LEU A 135 -13.22 -6.93 4.78
CA LEU A 135 -12.12 -6.03 4.41
C LEU A 135 -12.66 -4.64 4.06
N PRO A 136 -11.93 -3.56 4.37
CA PRO A 136 -12.32 -2.21 3.97
C PRO A 136 -12.48 -2.10 2.44
N GLY A 137 -13.68 -1.71 2.01
CA GLY A 137 -13.99 -1.50 0.58
C GLY A 137 -13.54 -0.13 0.09
N TYR A 138 -12.26 0.01 -0.28
CA TYR A 138 -11.74 1.27 -0.84
C TYR A 138 -12.23 1.51 -2.27
N ALA A 139 -12.56 2.76 -2.59
CA ALA A 139 -12.93 3.13 -3.96
C ALA A 139 -11.70 3.01 -4.87
N ARG A 140 -11.82 2.30 -5.99
CA ARG A 140 -10.74 2.17 -6.98
C ARG A 140 -11.02 3.09 -8.16
N THR A 141 -9.96 3.58 -8.80
CA THR A 141 -10.10 4.35 -10.04
C THR A 141 -10.72 3.45 -11.09
N ALA A 142 -11.77 3.92 -11.76
CA ALA A 142 -12.37 3.19 -12.86
C ALA A 142 -11.30 2.96 -13.94
N PRO A 143 -11.26 1.78 -14.58
CA PRO A 143 -10.42 1.59 -15.75
C PRO A 143 -10.78 2.66 -16.80
N PRO A 144 -9.82 3.22 -17.55
CA PRO A 144 -10.14 4.12 -18.65
C PRO A 144 -11.12 3.42 -19.60
N PHE A 145 -12.17 4.15 -20.00
CA PHE A 145 -13.24 3.65 -20.86
C PHE A 145 -12.64 3.01 -22.11
N GLY A 146 -12.90 1.72 -22.33
CA GLY A 146 -12.31 0.93 -23.42
C GLY A 146 -11.28 -0.13 -23.01
N SER A 147 -10.86 -0.20 -21.74
CA SER A 147 -9.94 -1.24 -21.24
C SER A 147 -10.63 -2.49 -20.66
N LEU A 148 -11.94 -2.64 -20.90
CA LEU A 148 -12.68 -3.87 -20.62
C LEU A 148 -12.27 -4.96 -21.62
N THR A 149 -11.07 -5.49 -21.51
CA THR A 149 -10.81 -6.83 -22.03
C THR A 149 -11.57 -7.82 -21.15
N PRO A 150 -12.49 -8.63 -21.70
CA PRO A 150 -13.15 -9.66 -20.92
C PRO A 150 -12.07 -10.59 -20.35
N ARG A 151 -12.06 -10.74 -19.03
CA ARG A 151 -11.26 -11.80 -18.40
C ARG A 151 -11.84 -13.14 -18.87
N LYS A 152 -11.02 -13.94 -19.55
CA LYS A 152 -11.28 -15.37 -19.75
C LYS A 152 -11.23 -16.09 -18.40
#